data_AF-A0A7W1UV94-F1
#
_entry.id   AF-A0A7W1UV94-F1
#
_cell.length_a   1.000
_cell.length_b   1.000
_cell.length_c   1.000
_cell.angle_alpha   90.00
_cell.angle_beta   90.00
_cell.angle_gamma   90.00
#
_symmetry.space_group_name_H-M   'P 1'
#
loop_
_entity.id
_entity.type
_entity.pdbx_description
1 polymer ?
#
loop_
_entity_poly.entity_id
_entity_poly.type
_entity_poly.pdbx_seq_one_letter_code
_entity_poly.pdbx_strand_id
1 'polypeptide(L)'
;HDTRFDDPRFRLGFATLVTHYWSNAAFLEEEALLDNADRLTGIPGVLIHGRLDISGPADVPWNLAARWSDAELQLLDDAGHGGGSMNSANVAATNRFARRV
;
A
#
# COMPACT_ATOMS: atom_id res chain seq x y z
N HIS A 1 13.55 2.52 -15.14
CA HIS A 1 14.18 3.76 -14.64
C HIS A 1 13.10 4.80 -14.49
N ASP A 2 12.95 5.37 -13.30
CA ASP A 2 12.01 6.47 -13.07
C ASP A 2 12.75 7.80 -13.24
N THR A 3 12.49 8.48 -14.35
CA THR A 3 13.22 9.69 -14.77
C THR A 3 13.03 10.87 -13.81
N ARG A 4 12.02 10.83 -12.93
CA ARG A 4 11.84 11.87 -11.88
C ARG A 4 13.05 11.96 -10.96
N PHE A 5 13.73 10.84 -10.73
CA PHE A 5 14.92 10.79 -9.89
C PHE A 5 16.18 11.36 -10.57
N ASP A 6 16.13 11.73 -11.85
CA ASP A 6 17.24 12.42 -12.51
C ASP A 6 17.36 13.88 -12.02
N ASP A 7 16.26 14.54 -11.59
CA ASP A 7 16.28 15.88 -10.98
C ASP A 7 16.82 15.81 -9.53
N PRO A 8 17.95 16.46 -9.21
CA PRO A 8 18.50 16.51 -7.86
C PRO A 8 17.54 17.08 -6.81
N ARG A 9 16.69 18.04 -7.19
CA ARG A 9 15.71 18.65 -6.26
C ARG A 9 14.62 17.67 -5.90
N PHE A 10 14.14 16.89 -6.85
CA PHE A 10 13.16 15.84 -6.59
C PHE A 10 13.72 14.79 -5.63
N ARG A 11 14.96 14.33 -5.87
CA ARG A 11 15.64 13.37 -4.98
C ARG A 11 15.80 13.88 -3.56
N LEU A 12 16.25 15.13 -3.39
CA LEU A 12 16.41 15.73 -2.07
C LEU A 12 15.07 15.85 -1.34
N GLY A 13 14.02 16.30 -2.03
CA GLY A 13 12.68 16.38 -1.46
C GLY A 13 12.14 15.01 -1.03
N PHE A 14 12.26 14.01 -1.91
CA PHE A 14 11.86 12.63 -1.62
C PHE A 14 12.60 12.09 -0.39
N ALA A 15 13.94 12.15 -0.37
CA ALA A 15 14.74 11.64 0.73
C ALA A 15 14.44 12.36 2.06
N THR A 16 14.22 13.68 2.00
CA THR A 16 13.88 14.50 3.19
C THR A 16 12.55 14.06 3.77
N LEU A 17 11.50 13.94 2.93
CA LEU A 17 10.16 13.56 3.39
C LEU A 17 10.15 12.13 3.94
N VAL A 18 10.75 11.18 3.22
CA VAL A 18 10.83 9.78 3.67
C VAL A 18 11.53 9.70 5.03
N THR A 19 12.72 10.29 5.15
CA THR A 19 13.50 10.24 6.40
C THR A 19 12.78 10.94 7.54
N HIS A 20 12.12 12.07 7.27
CA HIS A 20 11.40 12.82 8.29
C HIS A 20 10.25 12.01 8.90
N TYR A 21 9.36 11.44 8.08
CA TYR A 21 8.24 10.65 8.61
C TYR A 21 8.70 9.33 9.23
N TRP A 22 9.67 8.64 8.63
CA TRP A 22 10.19 7.38 9.17
C TRP A 22 10.88 7.57 10.53
N SER A 23 11.68 8.63 10.69
CA SER A 23 12.36 8.93 11.96
C SER A 23 11.41 9.30 13.11
N ASN A 24 10.16 9.66 12.80
CA ASN A 24 9.15 10.07 13.77
C ASN A 24 7.99 9.07 13.90
N ALA A 25 8.13 7.83 13.41
CA ALA A 25 7.04 6.84 13.39
C ALA A 25 5.74 7.40 12.80
N ALA A 26 5.87 8.20 11.73
CA ALA A 26 4.79 8.95 11.09
C ALA A 26 3.96 9.87 12.02
N PHE A 27 4.48 10.21 13.20
CA PHE A 27 3.79 10.98 14.25
C PHE A 27 2.50 10.31 14.73
N LEU A 28 2.45 8.98 14.65
CA LEU A 28 1.35 8.16 15.12
C LEU A 28 1.79 7.35 16.33
N GLU A 29 0.82 7.06 17.19
CA GLU A 29 0.99 6.01 18.19
C GLU A 29 1.16 4.65 17.50
N GLU A 30 1.81 3.72 18.20
CA GLU A 30 1.98 2.35 17.71
C GLU A 30 0.63 1.71 17.38
N GLU A 31 0.58 0.96 16.27
CA GLU A 31 -0.63 0.29 15.76
C GLU A 31 -1.86 1.16 15.49
N ALA A 32 -1.76 2.51 15.58
CA ALA A 32 -2.92 3.41 15.47
C ALA A 32 -3.81 3.17 14.24
N LEU A 33 -3.23 2.78 13.10
CA LEU A 33 -3.99 2.45 11.89
C LEU A 33 -4.72 1.11 11.98
N LEU A 34 -4.10 0.09 12.58
CA LEU A 34 -4.72 -1.23 12.75
C LEU A 34 -5.85 -1.16 13.78
N ASP A 35 -5.63 -0.48 14.90
CA ASP A 35 -6.62 -0.32 15.97
C ASP A 35 -7.87 0.46 15.53
N ASN A 36 -7.75 1.28 14.49
CA ASN A 36 -8.83 2.08 13.94
C ASN A 36 -9.32 1.58 12.57
N ALA A 37 -8.92 0.38 12.14
CA ALA A 37 -9.28 -0.17 10.84
C ALA A 37 -10.79 -0.47 10.72
N ASP A 38 -11.47 -0.70 11.85
CA ASP A 38 -12.92 -0.87 11.96
C ASP A 38 -13.70 0.36 11.44
N ARG A 39 -13.09 1.54 11.44
CA ARG A 39 -13.66 2.76 10.84
C ARG A 39 -13.88 2.65 9.33
N LEU A 40 -13.29 1.65 8.69
CA LEU A 40 -13.49 1.33 7.27
C LEU A 40 -14.64 0.32 7.05
N THR A 41 -15.35 -0.09 8.10
CA THR A 41 -16.53 -0.96 7.98
C THR A 41 -17.56 -0.35 7.04
N GLY A 42 -18.07 -1.15 6.11
CA GLY A 42 -18.99 -0.74 5.06
C GLY A 42 -18.31 -0.07 3.86
N ILE A 43 -16.99 0.14 3.90
CA ILE A 43 -16.21 0.65 2.77
C ILE A 43 -15.50 -0.54 2.11
N PRO A 44 -15.88 -0.93 0.88
CA PRO A 44 -15.22 -2.02 0.18
C PRO A 44 -13.78 -1.66 -0.19
N GLY A 45 -12.83 -2.56 0.09
CA GLY A 45 -11.41 -2.36 -0.18
C GLY A 45 -10.78 -3.50 -0.99
N VAL A 46 -9.66 -3.21 -1.67
CA VAL A 46 -8.73 -4.25 -2.19
C VAL A 46 -7.32 -3.87 -1.80
N LEU A 47 -6.65 -4.75 -1.10
CA LEU A 47 -5.24 -4.66 -0.74
C LEU A 47 -4.47 -5.51 -1.74
N ILE A 48 -3.72 -4.88 -2.66
CA ILE A 48 -2.94 -5.56 -3.70
C ILE A 48 -1.47 -5.45 -3.30
N HIS A 49 -0.82 -6.58 -3.06
CA HIS A 49 0.53 -6.60 -2.51
C HIS A 49 1.42 -7.67 -3.16
N GLY A 50 2.66 -7.32 -3.46
CA GLY A 50 3.63 -8.29 -3.98
C GLY A 50 4.18 -9.20 -2.89
N ARG A 51 4.16 -10.51 -3.11
CA ARG A 51 4.68 -11.48 -2.14
C ARG A 51 6.19 -11.36 -1.93
N LEU A 52 6.89 -10.76 -2.89
CA LEU A 52 8.34 -10.56 -2.88
C LEU A 52 8.74 -9.14 -2.44
N ASP A 53 7.82 -8.35 -1.86
CA ASP A 53 8.14 -7.00 -1.37
C ASP A 53 8.97 -7.06 -0.08
N ILE A 54 10.27 -6.81 -0.22
CA ILE A 54 11.21 -6.75 0.91
C ILE A 54 11.10 -5.41 1.67
N SER A 55 10.62 -4.36 1.01
CA SER A 55 10.51 -3.02 1.61
C SER A 55 9.29 -2.88 2.51
N GLY A 56 8.23 -3.62 2.22
CA GLY A 56 7.03 -3.76 3.04
C GLY A 56 6.57 -5.21 3.03
N PRO A 57 6.91 -6.03 4.05
CA PRO A 57 6.55 -7.44 4.04
C PRO A 57 5.03 -7.67 4.07
N ALA A 58 4.61 -8.85 3.61
CA ALA A 58 3.19 -9.17 3.40
C ALA A 58 2.37 -9.32 4.69
N ASP A 59 3.00 -9.32 5.86
CA ASP A 59 2.33 -9.32 7.16
C ASP A 59 1.54 -8.03 7.40
N VAL A 60 2.01 -6.89 6.90
CA VAL A 60 1.33 -5.59 7.02
C VAL A 60 -0.09 -5.61 6.39
N PRO A 61 -0.26 -5.90 5.09
CA PRO A 61 -1.60 -5.95 4.50
C PRO A 61 -2.42 -7.14 5.01
N TRP A 62 -1.78 -8.24 5.44
CA TRP A 62 -2.47 -9.35 6.09
C TRP A 62 -3.12 -8.94 7.42
N ASN A 63 -2.39 -8.25 8.28
CA ASN A 63 -2.89 -7.76 9.56
C ASN A 63 -4.01 -6.72 9.39
N LEU A 64 -3.93 -5.89 8.35
CA LEU A 64 -4.99 -4.94 8.00
C LEU A 64 -6.24 -5.67 7.48
N ALA A 65 -6.10 -6.63 6.57
CA ALA A 65 -7.22 -7.42 6.04
C ALA A 65 -7.96 -8.19 7.15
N ALA A 66 -7.24 -8.65 8.17
CA ALA A 66 -7.83 -9.32 9.33
C ALA A 66 -8.74 -8.40 10.17
N ARG A 67 -8.56 -7.07 10.10
CA ARG A 67 -9.32 -6.06 10.86
C ARG A 67 -10.29 -5.25 10.01
N TRP A 68 -10.07 -5.17 8.70
CA TRP A 68 -10.96 -4.53 7.74
C TRP A 68 -11.74 -5.60 6.95
N SER A 69 -12.88 -6.02 7.51
CA SER A 69 -13.67 -7.17 6.99
C SER A 69 -14.18 -7.01 5.56
N ASP A 70 -14.37 -5.77 5.09
CA ASP A 70 -14.83 -5.45 3.74
C ASP A 70 -13.70 -5.35 2.70
N ALA A 71 -12.46 -5.61 3.12
CA ALA A 71 -11.30 -5.65 2.23
C ALA A 71 -10.99 -7.05 1.73
N GLU A 72 -10.57 -7.13 0.46
CA GLU A 72 -9.98 -8.32 -0.15
C GLU A 72 -8.46 -8.16 -0.22
N LEU A 73 -7.71 -9.15 0.27
CA LEU A 73 -6.25 -9.20 0.08
C LEU A 73 -5.88 -10.05 -1.13
N GLN A 74 -5.17 -9.44 -2.08
CA GLN A 74 -4.56 -10.11 -3.23
C GLN A 74 -3.04 -10.09 -3.08
N LEU A 75 -2.46 -11.26 -2.80
CA LEU A 75 -1.02 -11.46 -2.82
C LEU A 75 -0.57 -11.89 -4.22
N LEU A 76 0.35 -11.13 -4.80
CA LEU A 76 0.86 -11.35 -6.15
C LEU A 76 2.20 -12.09 -6.09
N ASP A 77 2.19 -13.33 -6.58
CA ASP A 77 3.32 -14.24 -6.51
C ASP A 77 4.52 -13.80 -7.38
N ASP A 78 4.26 -13.00 -8.41
CA ASP A 78 5.21 -12.55 -9.42
C ASP A 78 5.67 -11.08 -9.21
N ALA A 79 5.29 -10.45 -8.09
CA ALA A 79 5.57 -9.04 -7.83
C ALA A 79 6.27 -8.80 -6.48
N GLY A 80 7.09 -7.74 -6.43
CA GLY A 80 7.64 -7.18 -5.20
C GLY A 80 6.92 -5.88 -4.82
N HIS A 81 7.65 -4.84 -4.43
CA HIS A 81 7.08 -3.50 -4.20
C HIS A 81 6.38 -2.91 -5.45
N GLY A 82 6.73 -3.43 -6.62
CA GLY A 82 6.16 -3.11 -7.92
C GLY A 82 6.43 -4.23 -8.92
N GLY A 83 6.00 -4.00 -10.16
CA GLY A 83 6.23 -4.95 -11.26
C GLY A 83 5.26 -6.14 -11.27
N GLY A 84 5.62 -7.18 -12.02
CA GLY A 84 4.79 -8.37 -12.21
C GLY A 84 3.36 -8.01 -12.68
N SER A 85 2.39 -8.71 -12.10
CA SER A 85 0.96 -8.53 -12.37
C SER A 85 0.31 -7.34 -11.63
N MET A 86 1.07 -6.52 -10.90
CA MET A 86 0.54 -5.44 -10.04
C MET A 86 -0.31 -4.42 -10.81
N ASN A 87 0.13 -3.98 -11.99
CA ASN A 87 -0.62 -2.98 -12.76
C ASN A 87 -1.97 -3.56 -13.23
N SER A 88 -1.96 -4.78 -13.78
CA SER A 88 -3.20 -5.45 -14.19
C SER A 88 -4.17 -5.68 -13.04
N ALA A 89 -3.67 -6.04 -11.85
CA ALA A 89 -4.50 -6.21 -10.66
C ALA A 89 -5.16 -4.87 -10.23
N ASN A 90 -4.40 -3.77 -10.23
CA ASN A 90 -4.93 -2.43 -9.95
C ASN A 90 -6.02 -2.02 -10.95
N VAL A 91 -5.79 -2.24 -12.25
CA VAL A 91 -6.78 -1.96 -13.30
C VAL A 91 -8.03 -2.82 -13.14
N ALA A 92 -7.88 -4.11 -12.82
CA ALA A 92 -9.02 -5.00 -12.58
C ALA A 92 -9.85 -4.56 -11.36
N ALA A 93 -9.21 -4.21 -10.25
CA ALA A 93 -9.87 -3.75 -9.03
C ALA A 93 -10.66 -2.44 -9.27
N THR A 94 -10.04 -1.45 -9.91
CA THR A 94 -10.69 -0.18 -10.23
C THR A 94 -11.85 -0.35 -11.22
N ASN A 95 -11.69 -1.18 -12.26
CA ASN A 95 -12.80 -1.52 -13.17
C ASN A 95 -13.98 -2.19 -12.45
N ARG A 96 -13.71 -3.03 -11.45
CA ARG A 96 -14.76 -3.67 -10.64
C ARG A 96 -15.54 -2.64 -9.82
N PHE A 97 -14.84 -1.70 -9.18
CA PHE A 97 -15.49 -0.62 -8.43
C PHE A 97 -16.31 0.31 -9.32
N ALA A 98 -15.85 0.62 -10.53
CA ALA A 98 -16.59 1.44 -11.49
C ALA A 98 -17.94 0.84 -11.92
N ARG A 99 -18.13 -0.48 -11.75
CA ARG A 99 -19.38 -1.18 -12.09
C ARG A 99 -20.35 -1.33 -10.91
N ARG A 100 -19.95 -0.95 -9.69
CA ARG A 100 -20.78 -1.05 -8.48
C ARG A 100 -21.73 0.15 -8.29
N VAL A 101 -22.24 0.71 -9.39
CA VAL A 101 -23.24 1.79 -9.37
C VAL A 101 -24.56 1.26 -8.81
#